data_AF-A0A3M1ZPN5-F1
#
_entry.id   AF-A0A3M1ZPN5-F1
#
_cell.length_a   1.000
_cell.length_b   1.000
_cell.length_c   1.000
_cell.angle_alpha   90.00
_cell.angle_beta   90.00
_cell.angle_gamma   90.00
#
_symmetry.space_group_name_H-M   'P 1'
#
loop_
_entity.id
_entity.type
_entity.pdbx_description
1 polymer ?
#
loop_
_entity_poly.entity_id
_entity_poly.type
_entity_poly.pdbx_seq_one_letter_code
_entity_poly.pdbx_strand_id
1 'polypeptide(L)' 'MRRVVVGISGASGPQYGIRLLEVLRGTDVETHLVLSKAARRNIRLESDWTPEEVEALADRVY' A
#
# COMPACT_ATOMS: atom_id res chain seq x y z
N MET A 1 -4.41 20.05 4.15
CA MET A 1 -4.27 18.64 3.73
C MET A 1 -2.88 18.17 4.08
N ARG A 2 -2.77 17.02 4.74
CA ARG A 2 -1.49 16.36 5.03
C ARG A 2 -1.23 15.34 3.93
N ARG A 3 0.04 15.17 3.55
CA ARG A 3 0.47 14.19 2.54
C ARG A 3 1.43 13.19 3.18
N VAL A 4 1.22 11.91 2.91
CA VAL A 4 2.05 10.83 3.44
C VAL A 4 2.50 9.92 2.30
N VAL A 5 3.79 9.63 2.24
CA VAL A 5 4.35 8.60 1.36
C VAL A 5 4.33 7.26 2.10
N VAL A 6 3.73 6.25 1.48
CA VAL A 6 3.69 4.88 1.99
C VAL A 6 4.55 4.02 1.09
N GLY A 7 5.73 3.62 1.58
CA GLY A 7 6.61 2.69 0.88
C GLY A 7 6.40 1.28 1.39
N ILE A 8 5.97 0.36 0.54
CA ILE A 8 5.97 -1.08 0.85
C ILE A 8 7.14 -1.73 0.10
N SER A 9 8.08 -2.27 0.87
CA SER A 9 9.29 -2.93 0.38
C SER A 9 9.14 -4.46 0.39
N GLY A 10 10.21 -5.19 0.09
CA GLY A 10 10.22 -6.66 0.01
C GLY A 10 10.32 -7.40 1.34
N ALA A 11 10.02 -6.76 2.47
CA ALA A 11 9.91 -7.46 3.75
C ALA A 11 8.61 -8.29 3.83
N SER A 12 8.57 -9.25 4.75
CA SER A 12 7.32 -9.94 5.09
C SER A 12 6.36 -8.97 5.81
N GLY A 13 5.08 -9.30 5.80
CA GLY A 13 4.01 -8.49 6.39
C GLY A 13 3.53 -7.32 5.52
N PRO A 14 3.28 -7.51 4.20
CA PRO A 14 2.69 -6.45 3.38
C PRO A 14 1.31 -6.01 3.90
N GLN A 15 0.62 -6.88 4.65
CA GLN A 15 -0.67 -6.63 5.30
C GLN A 15 -0.68 -5.36 6.17
N TYR A 16 0.43 -5.00 6.81
CA TYR A 16 0.50 -3.76 7.60
C TYR A 16 0.42 -2.51 6.73
N GLY A 17 1.09 -2.52 5.58
CA GLY A 17 1.02 -1.43 4.61
C GLY A 17 -0.37 -1.34 3.96
N ILE A 18 -0.96 -2.49 3.62
CA ILE A 18 -2.33 -2.56 3.09
C ILE A 18 -3.32 -1.97 4.11
N ARG A 19 -3.25 -2.43 5.37
CA ARG A 19 -4.14 -1.97 6.43
C ARG A 19 -3.99 -0.49 6.72
N LEU A 20 -2.77 0.05 6.65
CA LEU A 20 -2.53 1.48 6.77
C LEU A 20 -3.28 2.27 5.67
N LEU A 21 -3.19 1.84 4.42
CA LEU A 21 -3.90 2.49 3.31
C LEU A 21 -5.42 2.45 3.50
N GLU A 22 -5.97 1.30 3.91
CA GLU A 22 -7.41 1.17 4.20
C GLU A 22 -7.89 2.17 5.25
N VAL A 23 -7.12 2.32 6.34
CA VAL A 23 -7.47 3.24 7.45
C VAL A 23 -7.37 4.70 7.00
N LEU A 24 -6.37 5.04 6.18
CA LEU A 24 -6.17 6.42 5.72
C LEU A 24 -7.20 6.85 4.67
N ARG A 25 -7.79 5.93 3.90
CA ARG A 25 -8.77 6.22 2.84
C ARG A 25 -10.01 6.99 3.30
N GLY A 26 -10.36 6.88 4.59
CA GLY A 26 -11.48 7.61 5.20
C GLY A 26 -11.11 8.94 5.87
N THR A 27 -9.87 9.40 5.71
CA THR A 27 -9.34 10.58 6.41
C THR A 27 -9.05 11.74 5.46
N ASP A 28 -8.54 12.86 5.98
CA ASP A 28 -8.10 14.03 5.19
C ASP A 28 -6.64 13.93 4.69
N VAL A 29 -6.03 12.74 4.81
CA VAL A 29 -4.64 12.46 4.42
C VAL A 29 -4.60 11.95 2.98
N GLU A 30 -3.84 12.64 2.12
CA GLU A 30 -3.53 12.18 0.76
C GLU A 30 -2.34 11.21 0.81
N THR A 31 -2.51 10.03 0.24
CA THR A 31 -1.57 8.92 0.27
C THR A 31 -0.83 8.73 -1.06
N HIS A 32 0.49 8.59 -0.97
CA HIS A 32 1.37 8.39 -2.12
C HIS A 32 2.08 7.04 -1.97
N LEU A 33 1.58 6.01 -2.64
CA LEU A 33 2.08 4.64 -2.53
C LEU A 33 3.27 4.40 -3.47
N VAL A 34 4.31 3.75 -2.95
CA VAL A 34 5.44 3.23 -3.73
C VAL A 34 5.59 1.73 -3.43
N LEU A 35 5.58 0.90 -4.48
CA LEU A 35 5.73 -0.55 -4.36
C LEU A 35 7.00 -1.05 -5.05
N SER A 36 7.90 -1.66 -4.28
CA SER A 36 9.02 -2.40 -4.88
C SER A 36 8.54 -3.66 -5.61
N LYS A 37 9.34 -4.17 -6.56
CA LYS A 37 9.06 -5.46 -7.24
C LYS A 37 8.91 -6.63 -6.25
N ALA A 38 9.71 -6.63 -5.19
CA ALA A 38 9.63 -7.64 -4.14
C ALA A 38 8.34 -7.51 -3.31
N ALA A 39 7.91 -6.28 -2.98
CA ALA A 39 6.63 -6.04 -2.31
C ALA A 39 5.45 -6.57 -3.12
N ARG A 40 5.41 -6.29 -4.43
CA ARG A 40 4.37 -6.81 -5.34
C ARG A 40 4.29 -8.34 -5.32
N ARG A 41 5.44 -9.03 -5.16
CA ARG A 41 5.47 -10.49 -5.01
C ARG A 41 4.95 -10.91 -3.63
N ASN A 42 5.42 -10.28 -2.55
CA ASN A 42 5.01 -10.65 -1.20
C ASN A 42 3.51 -10.41 -0.97
N ILE A 43 2.92 -9.35 -1.55
CA ILE A 43 1.46 -9.11 -1.53
C ILE A 43 0.71 -10.35 -2.02
N ARG A 44 1.11 -10.91 -3.18
CA ARG A 44 0.49 -12.13 -3.73
C ARG A 44 0.77 -13.40 -2.93
N LEU A 45 1.88 -13.47 -2.21
CA LEU A 45 2.29 -14.66 -1.47
C LEU A 45 1.73 -14.70 -0.04
N GLU A 46 1.53 -13.53 0.57
CA GLU A 46 1.26 -13.39 2.01
C GLU A 46 -0.12 -12.78 2.29
N SER A 47 -0.93 -12.49 1.27
CA SER A 47 -2.27 -11.92 1.45
C SER A 47 -3.20 -12.33 0.31
N ASP A 48 -4.51 -12.12 0.52
CA ASP A 48 -5.54 -12.34 -0.49
C ASP A 48 -5.65 -11.19 -1.51
N TRP A 49 -4.79 -10.18 -1.39
CA TRP A 49 -4.80 -9.01 -2.25
C TRP A 49 -3.89 -9.19 -3.47
N THR A 50 -4.30 -8.60 -4.59
CA THR A 50 -3.42 -8.30 -5.72
C THR A 50 -2.73 -6.95 -5.52
N PRO A 51 -1.51 -6.73 -6.06
CA PRO A 51 -0.87 -5.42 -6.00
C PRO A 51 -1.74 -4.31 -6.60
N GLU A 52 -2.53 -4.61 -7.62
CA GLU A 52 -3.42 -3.67 -8.29
C GLU A 52 -4.58 -3.24 -7.36
N GLU A 53 -5.14 -4.15 -6.57
CA GLU A 53 -6.13 -3.81 -5.53
C GLU A 53 -5.52 -2.96 -4.41
N VAL A 54 -4.27 -3.24 -4.02
CA VAL A 54 -3.55 -2.42 -3.03
C VAL A 54 -3.26 -1.02 -3.57
N GLU A 55 -2.87 -0.91 -4.84
CA GLU A 55 -2.67 0.36 -5.53
C GLU A 55 -3.95 1.20 -5.56
N ALA A 56 -5.11 0.57 -5.72
CA ALA A 56 -6.42 1.23 -5.69
C ALA A 56 -6.84 1.78 -4.31
N LEU A 57 -6.11 1.44 -3.24
CA LEU A 57 -6.32 2.03 -1.91
C LEU A 57 -5.65 3.40 -1.76
N ALA A 58 -4.69 3.75 -2.61
CA ALA A 58 -3.92 4.99 -2.51
C ALA A 58 -4.43 6.08 -3.46
N ASP A 59 -4.21 7.36 -3.11
CA ASP A 59 -4.57 8.49 -3.96
C ASP A 59 -3.61 8.65 -5.15
N ARG A 60 -2.33 8.32 -4.95
CA ARG A 60 -1.26 8.36 -5.95
C ARG A 60 -0.40 7.10 -5.86
N VAL A 61 0.07 6.62 -7.00
CA VAL A 61 0.93 5.42 -7.12
C VAL A 61 2.16 5.75 -7.98
N TYR A 62 3.33 5.25 -7.58
CA TYR A 62 4.64 5.48 -8.23
C TYR A 62 5.46 4.20 -8.42
#